data_AF-A0A9X9F7J5-F1
#
_entry.id   AF-A0A9X9F7J5-F1
#
_cell.length_a   1.000
_cell.length_b   1.000
_cell.length_c   1.000
_cell.angle_alpha   90.00
_cell.angle_beta   90.00
_cell.angle_gamma   90.00
#
_symmetry.space_group_name_H-M   'P 1'
#
loop_
_entity.id
_entity.type
_entity.pdbx_description
1 polymer ?
#
loop_
_entity_poly.entity_id
_entity_poly.type
_entity_poly.pdbx_seq_one_letter_code
_entity_poly.pdbx_strand_id
1 'polypeptide(L)'
;MQDILKLFPSVDGNEEKQQLLLESMQKIIKNLDQLKNEERATLGKCEEKSEGYYNGLIHQSHIPLAGITMSEVIEELNQFMNGHPYPNKYYLSNA
;
A
#
# COMPACT_ATOMS: atom_id res chain seq x y z
N MET A 1 3.94 28.70 23.72
CA MET A 1 3.02 27.58 24.07
C MET A 1 2.22 27.09 22.85
N GLN A 2 1.79 27.98 21.93
CA GLN A 2 1.08 27.57 20.71
C GLN A 2 1.90 26.65 19.76
N ASP A 3 3.22 26.76 19.73
CA ASP A 3 4.05 25.94 18.82
C ASP A 3 4.21 24.48 19.27
N ILE A 4 4.05 24.18 20.56
CA ILE A 4 4.07 22.79 21.06
C ILE A 4 2.79 22.04 20.69
N LEU A 5 1.66 22.75 20.60
CA LEU A 5 0.38 22.15 20.20
C LEU A 5 0.40 21.67 18.75
N LYS A 6 1.24 22.27 17.89
CA LYS A 6 1.46 21.81 16.50
C LYS A 6 2.17 20.46 16.40
N LEU A 7 2.85 20.03 17.47
CA LEU A 7 3.53 18.72 17.54
C LEU A 7 2.57 17.56 17.85
N PHE A 8 1.32 17.86 18.25
CA PHE A 8 0.28 16.86 18.59
C PHE A 8 -1.01 17.08 17.79
N PRO A 9 -0.98 17.00 16.45
CA PRO A 9 -2.12 17.30 15.58
C PRO A 9 -3.26 16.26 15.65
N SER A 10 -3.20 15.25 16.51
CA SER A 10 -4.31 14.30 16.71
C SER A 10 -5.37 14.80 17.69
N VAL A 11 -5.15 15.96 18.33
CA VAL A 11 -6.03 16.50 19.38
C VAL A 11 -7.19 17.32 18.79
N ASP A 12 -7.05 17.85 17.59
CA ASP A 12 -7.96 18.86 17.01
C ASP A 12 -9.01 18.31 16.03
N GLY A 13 -8.91 17.04 15.63
CA GLY A 13 -9.80 16.49 14.60
C GLY A 13 -9.64 17.17 13.25
N ASN A 14 -8.41 17.56 12.87
CA ASN A 14 -8.11 18.22 11.59
C ASN A 14 -8.78 17.52 10.39
N GLU A 15 -9.81 18.17 9.84
CA GLU A 15 -10.64 17.64 8.76
C GLU A 15 -9.83 17.38 7.48
N GLU A 16 -8.86 18.25 7.15
CA GLU A 16 -8.01 18.09 5.97
C GLU A 16 -7.15 16.82 6.07
N LYS A 17 -6.59 16.53 7.25
CA LYS A 17 -5.80 15.31 7.47
C LYS A 17 -6.65 14.05 7.47
N GLN A 18 -7.87 14.13 8.03
CA GLN A 18 -8.82 13.03 7.95
C GLN A 18 -9.21 12.74 6.50
N GLN A 19 -9.52 13.79 5.74
CA GLN A 19 -9.85 13.68 4.32
C GLN A 19 -8.68 13.09 3.54
N LEU A 20 -7.46 13.57 3.76
CA LEU A 20 -6.25 13.03 3.13
C LEU A 20 -6.07 11.54 3.42
N LEU A 21 -6.31 11.09 4.67
CA LEU A 21 -6.25 9.67 5.03
C LEU A 21 -7.30 8.86 4.24
N LEU A 22 -8.55 9.32 4.23
CA LEU A 22 -9.65 8.62 3.55
C LEU A 22 -9.39 8.54 2.03
N GLU A 23 -8.95 9.63 1.42
CA GLU A 23 -8.58 9.67 -0.01
C GLU A 23 -7.40 8.73 -0.31
N SER A 24 -6.42 8.69 0.59
CA SER A 24 -5.26 7.79 0.46
C SER A 24 -5.69 6.32 0.53
N MET A 25 -6.54 5.95 1.50
CA MET A 25 -7.10 4.60 1.61
C MET A 25 -7.94 4.24 0.38
N GLN A 26 -8.78 5.17 -0.09
CA GLN A 26 -9.59 4.97 -1.28
C GLN A 26 -8.70 4.74 -2.52
N LYS A 27 -7.62 5.50 -2.67
CA LYS A 27 -6.67 5.35 -3.78
C LYS A 27 -6.02 3.97 -3.76
N ILE A 28 -5.55 3.51 -2.59
CA ILE A 28 -4.97 2.16 -2.43
C ILE A 28 -5.96 1.08 -2.86
N ILE A 29 -7.21 1.15 -2.41
CA ILE A 29 -8.25 0.17 -2.75
C ILE A 29 -8.55 0.20 -4.26
N LYS A 30 -8.68 1.39 -4.86
CA LYS A 30 -8.90 1.51 -6.31
C LYS A 30 -7.74 0.96 -7.14
N ASN A 31 -6.50 1.19 -6.71
CA ASN A 31 -5.32 0.64 -7.37
C ASN A 31 -5.32 -0.89 -7.28
N LEU A 32 -5.68 -1.46 -6.12
CA LEU A 32 -5.87 -2.90 -5.97
C LEU A 32 -6.94 -3.44 -6.93
N ASP A 33 -8.07 -2.74 -7.05
CA ASP A 33 -9.15 -3.13 -7.96
C ASP A 33 -8.71 -3.12 -9.43
N GLN A 34 -7.89 -2.16 -9.85
CA GLN A 34 -7.33 -2.11 -11.20
C GLN A 34 -6.39 -3.29 -11.51
N LEU A 35 -5.79 -3.91 -10.49
CA LEU A 35 -4.93 -5.09 -10.64
C LEU A 35 -5.71 -6.41 -10.72
N LYS A 36 -7.01 -6.42 -10.39
CA LYS A 36 -7.85 -7.62 -10.45
C LYS A 36 -8.12 -8.00 -11.90
N ASN A 37 -8.14 -9.30 -12.15
CA ASN A 37 -8.48 -9.88 -13.45
C ASN A 37 -9.30 -11.17 -13.22
N GLU A 38 -10.59 -11.15 -13.54
CA GLU A 38 -11.51 -12.27 -13.29
C GLU A 38 -11.04 -13.64 -13.81
N GLU A 39 -10.14 -13.64 -14.80
CA GLU A 39 -9.56 -14.82 -15.43
C GLU A 39 -8.24 -15.28 -14.79
N ARG A 40 -7.77 -14.63 -13.71
CA ARG A 40 -6.48 -14.91 -13.05
C ARG A 40 -6.58 -14.80 -11.54
N ALA A 41 -6.07 -15.77 -10.79
CA ALA A 41 -6.12 -15.79 -9.31
C ALA A 41 -5.08 -14.88 -8.62
N THR A 42 -4.35 -14.04 -9.36
CA THR A 42 -3.26 -13.20 -8.88
C THR A 42 -3.45 -11.75 -9.34
N LEU A 43 -3.16 -10.79 -8.46
CA LEU A 43 -3.16 -9.37 -8.78
C LEU A 43 -2.00 -9.02 -9.73
N GLY A 44 -2.29 -8.28 -10.81
CA GLY A 44 -1.26 -7.73 -11.68
C GLY A 44 -0.36 -8.79 -12.35
N LYS A 45 0.94 -8.52 -12.39
CA LYS A 45 1.94 -9.46 -12.94
C LYS A 45 2.22 -10.57 -11.94
N CYS A 46 2.35 -11.80 -12.43
CA CYS A 46 2.78 -12.90 -11.58
C CYS A 46 4.28 -12.71 -11.29
N GLU A 47 4.63 -12.45 -10.04
CA GLU A 47 6.02 -12.37 -9.60
C GLU A 47 6.42 -13.71 -8.97
N GLU A 48 7.50 -14.30 -9.46
CA GLU A 48 8.04 -15.52 -8.91
C GLU A 48 8.70 -15.20 -7.56
N LYS A 49 8.06 -15.61 -6.46
CA LYS A 49 8.58 -15.43 -5.11
C LYS A 49 9.61 -16.52 -4.83
N SER A 50 10.83 -16.31 -5.34
CA SER A 50 11.97 -17.20 -5.15
C SER A 50 12.35 -17.33 -3.67
N GLU A 51 13.16 -18.34 -3.36
CA GLU A 51 13.75 -18.49 -2.02
C GLU A 51 14.54 -17.22 -1.67
N GLY A 52 14.12 -16.53 -0.61
CA GLY A 52 14.71 -15.26 -0.19
C GLY A 52 14.09 -14.00 -0.80
N TYR A 53 12.99 -14.08 -1.56
CA TYR A 53 12.28 -12.90 -2.10
C TYR A 53 12.05 -11.81 -1.05
N TYR A 54 11.45 -12.17 0.09
CA TYR A 54 11.19 -11.21 1.18
C TYR A 54 12.47 -10.71 1.85
N ASN A 55 13.53 -11.53 1.93
CA ASN A 55 14.82 -11.06 2.41
C ASN A 55 15.41 -10.01 1.47
N GLY A 56 15.33 -10.23 0.16
CA GLY A 56 15.73 -9.24 -0.85
C GLY A 56 14.96 -7.93 -0.71
N LEU A 57 13.64 -8.03 -0.55
CA LEU A 57 12.76 -6.89 -0.34
C LEU A 57 13.14 -6.07 0.91
N ILE A 58 13.45 -6.74 2.02
CA ILE A 58 13.92 -6.08 3.24
C ILE A 58 15.27 -5.39 3.01
N HIS A 59 16.23 -6.05 2.34
CA HIS A 59 17.55 -5.46 2.07
C HIS A 59 17.51 -4.28 1.09
N GLN A 60 16.55 -4.29 0.17
CA GLN A 60 16.32 -3.21 -0.81
C GLN A 60 15.47 -2.08 -0.24
N SER A 61 14.67 -2.37 0.80
CA SER A 61 13.88 -1.36 1.49
C SER A 61 14.80 -0.36 2.20
N HIS A 62 14.49 0.93 2.05
CA HIS A 62 15.21 2.00 2.71
C HIS A 62 14.22 3.01 3.25
N ILE A 63 14.60 3.68 4.34
CA ILE A 63 13.85 4.83 4.83
C ILE A 63 14.37 6.05 4.03
N PRO A 64 13.50 6.78 3.31
CA PRO A 64 13.91 7.97 2.58
C PRO A 64 14.63 8.98 3.48
N LEU A 65 15.69 9.60 2.97
CA LEU A 65 16.48 10.61 3.71
C LEU A 65 15.70 11.92 3.94
N ALA A 66 14.65 12.14 3.14
CA ALA A 66 13.75 13.28 3.26
C ALA A 66 12.29 12.79 3.19
N GLY A 67 11.37 13.57 3.77
CA GLY A 67 9.94 13.28 3.67
C GLY A 67 9.47 13.31 2.22
N ILE A 68 8.79 12.25 1.81
CA ILE A 68 8.13 12.15 0.50
C ILE A 68 6.63 12.45 0.64
N THR A 69 5.98 12.77 -0.46
CA THR A 69 4.55 13.06 -0.49
C THR A 69 3.72 11.81 -0.24
N MET A 70 2.50 11.97 0.29
CA MET A 70 1.58 10.83 0.48
C MET A 70 1.26 10.11 -0.83
N SER A 71 1.21 10.83 -1.95
CA SER A 71 1.00 10.20 -3.26
C SER A 71 2.16 9.27 -3.63
N GLU A 72 3.41 9.67 -3.38
CA GLU A 72 4.59 8.83 -3.62
C GLU A 72 4.60 7.60 -2.70
N VAL A 73 4.24 7.77 -1.42
CA VAL A 73 4.07 6.64 -0.49
C VAL A 73 3.07 5.63 -1.03
N ILE A 74 1.93 6.08 -1.55
CA ILE A 74 0.91 5.19 -2.13
C ILE A 74 1.47 4.43 -3.34
N GLU A 75 2.25 5.08 -4.20
CA GLU A 75 2.86 4.39 -5.35
C GLU A 75 3.89 3.33 -4.93
N GLU A 76 4.72 3.61 -3.92
CA GLU A 76 5.62 2.60 -3.34
C GLU A 76 4.84 1.43 -2.73
N LEU A 77 3.75 1.72 -2.01
CA LEU A 77 2.89 0.68 -1.44
C LEU A 77 2.20 -0.17 -2.52
N ASN A 78 1.84 0.43 -3.67
CA ASN A 78 1.21 -0.29 -4.77
C ASN A 78 2.10 -1.40 -5.34
N GLN A 79 3.43 -1.21 -5.32
CA GLN A 79 4.36 -2.19 -5.86
C GLN A 79 4.21 -3.54 -5.16
N PHE A 80 3.98 -3.54 -3.85
CA PHE A 80 3.81 -4.74 -3.03
C PHE A 80 2.51 -5.51 -3.31
N MET A 81 1.57 -4.97 -4.08
CA MET A 81 0.34 -5.68 -4.41
C MET A 81 0.52 -6.67 -5.58
N ASN A 82 1.53 -6.49 -6.43
CA ASN A 82 1.74 -7.35 -7.58
C ASN A 82 2.02 -8.80 -7.17
N GLY A 83 1.47 -9.74 -7.93
CA GLY A 83 1.67 -11.18 -7.73
C GLY A 83 0.96 -11.73 -6.48
N HIS A 84 0.25 -10.91 -5.71
CA HIS A 84 -0.51 -11.41 -4.56
C HIS A 84 -1.72 -12.23 -5.01
N PRO A 85 -1.95 -13.42 -4.41
CA PRO A 85 -3.17 -14.15 -4.67
C PRO A 85 -4.37 -13.34 -4.21
N TYR A 86 -5.47 -13.38 -4.96
CA TYR A 86 -6.72 -12.80 -4.52
C TYR A 86 -7.89 -13.74 -4.83
N PRO A 87 -8.92 -13.79 -3.96
CA PRO A 87 -10.03 -14.71 -4.15
C PRO A 87 -10.83 -14.41 -5.42
N ASN A 88 -10.95 -15.41 -6.29
CA ASN A 88 -11.86 -15.43 -7.43
C ASN A 88 -12.25 -16.89 -7.77
N LYS A 89 -12.98 -17.10 -8.88
CA LYS A 89 -13.42 -18.43 -9.32
C LYS A 89 -12.28 -19.44 -9.61
N TYR A 90 -11.05 -18.96 -9.79
CA TYR A 90 -9.85 -19.75 -10.04
C TYR A 90 -8.92 -19.87 -8.83
N TYR A 91 -9.24 -19.19 -7.72
CA TYR A 91 -8.44 -19.26 -6.51
C TYR A 91 -8.74 -20.55 -5.75
N LEU A 92 -7.91 -21.56 -6.00
CA LEU A 92 -7.96 -22.85 -5.32
C LEU A 92 -6.94 -22.84 -4.18
N SER A 93 -7.39 -22.55 -2.96
CA SER A 93 -6.60 -22.79 -1.76
C SER A 93 -6.90 -24.19 -1.22
N ASN A 94 -5.87 -24.88 -0.73
CA ASN A 94 -6.02 -26.11 0.04
C ASN A 94 -6.68 -25.73 1.38
N ALA A 95 -8.02 -25.71 1.42
CA ALA A 95 -8.81 -25.55 2.63
C ALA A 95 -8.87 -26.88 3.41
#